data_AF-A0A662VLI2-F1
#
_entry.id   AF-A0A662VLI2-F1
#
_cell.length_a   1.000
_cell.length_b   1.000
_cell.length_c   1.000
_cell.angle_alpha   90.00
_cell.angle_beta   90.00
_cell.angle_gamma   90.00
#
_symmetry.space_group_name_H-M   'P 1'
#
loop_
_entity.id
_entity.type
_entity.pdbx_description
1 polymer ?
#
loop_
_entity_poly.entity_id
_entity_poly.type
_entity_poly.pdbx_seq_one_letter_code
_entity_poly.pdbx_strand_id
1 'polypeptide(L)' 'MRFKIVQTVLPEETILELKEVSGEKTVKNALFKAIIHYLECPEAGSEEGKIMASMKRHKGRFPIYLEKIMKEAVR' A
#
# COMPACT_ATOMS: atom_id res chain seq x y z
N MET A 1 6.50 5.43 -28.03
CA MET A 1 6.33 5.50 -26.55
C MET A 1 6.75 6.89 -26.08
N ARG A 2 5.92 7.60 -25.31
CA ARG A 2 6.29 8.89 -24.71
C ARG A 2 6.59 8.66 -23.23
N PHE A 3 7.80 9.00 -22.79
CA PHE A 3 8.19 8.92 -21.39
C PHE A 3 8.04 10.27 -20.70
N LYS A 4 7.44 10.29 -19.51
CA LYS A 4 7.41 11.46 -18.64
C LYS A 4 8.55 11.33 -17.63
N ILE A 5 9.52 12.23 -17.70
CA ILE A 5 10.62 12.31 -16.73
C ILE A 5 10.14 13.15 -15.56
N VAL A 6 10.24 12.60 -14.36
CA VAL A 6 9.84 13.26 -13.11
C VAL A 6 11.00 13.17 -12.13
N GLN A 7 11.20 14.22 -11.34
CA GLN A 7 12.15 14.24 -10.24
C GLN A 7 11.39 14.24 -8.93
N THR A 8 11.81 13.39 -8.00
CA THR A 8 11.22 13.30 -6.66
C THR A 8 12.33 13.20 -5.63
N VAL A 9 12.14 13.87 -4.50
CA VAL A 9 13.06 13.77 -3.37
C VAL A 9 12.56 12.64 -2.47
N LEU A 10 13.46 11.70 -2.15
CA LEU A 10 13.21 10.62 -1.20
C LEU A 10 14.35 10.60 -0.18
N PRO A 11 14.08 10.28 1.10
CA PRO A 11 15.13 10.07 2.09
C PRO A 11 16.09 8.97 1.64
N GLU A 12 17.37 9.13 1.99
CA GLU A 12 18.41 8.17 1.61
C GLU A 12 18.17 6.79 2.24
N GLU A 13 17.72 6.76 3.49
CA GLU A 13 17.36 5.54 4.22
C GLU A 13 16.28 4.74 3.46
N THR A 14 15.22 5.41 3.01
CA THR A 14 14.15 4.78 2.22
C THR A 14 14.68 4.21 0.89
N ILE A 15 15.64 4.88 0.25
CA ILE A 15 16.25 4.39 -1.00
C ILE A 15 17.10 3.14 -0.73
N LEU A 16 17.84 3.10 0.38
CA LEU A 16 18.67 1.97 0.78
C LEU A 16 17.80 0.75 1.08
N GLU A 17 16.79 0.90 1.94
CA GLU A 17 15.82 -0.15 2.26
C GLU A 17 15.12 -0.68 1.01
N LEU A 18 14.68 0.23 0.12
CA LEU A 18 14.02 -0.15 -1.12
C LEU A 18 14.92 -1.01 -2.02
N LYS A 19 16.20 -0.68 -2.13
CA LYS A 19 17.17 -1.49 -2.89
C LYS A 19 17.42 -2.85 -2.26
N GLU A 20 17.53 -2.90 -0.93
CA GLU A 20 17.73 -4.14 -0.20
C GLU A 20 16.56 -5.10 -0.39
N VAL A 21 15.33 -4.62 -0.17
CA VAL A 21 14.10 -5.42 -0.31
C VAL A 21 13.87 -5.83 -1.77
N SER A 22 14.10 -4.93 -2.72
CA SER A 22 13.89 -5.22 -4.14
C SER A 22 14.98 -6.12 -4.76
N GLY A 23 16.17 -6.16 -4.15
CA GLY A 23 17.37 -6.81 -4.69
C GLY A 23 18.02 -6.07 -5.87
N GLU A 24 17.59 -4.84 -6.14
CA GLU A 24 18.01 -4.07 -7.31
C GLU A 24 19.19 -3.13 -6.99
N LYS A 25 20.15 -3.04 -7.92
CA LYS A 25 21.35 -2.17 -7.75
C LYS A 25 21.04 -0.69 -7.97
N THR A 26 20.08 -0.40 -8.85
CA THR A 26 19.76 0.99 -9.26
C THR A 26 18.46 1.45 -8.64
N VAL A 27 18.40 2.72 -8.26
CA VAL A 27 17.19 3.35 -7.69
C VAL A 27 16.02 3.25 -8.67
N LYS A 28 16.28 3.42 -9.97
CA LYS A 28 15.26 3.36 -11.02
C LYS A 28 14.59 1.99 -11.10
N ASN A 29 15.36 0.91 -11.08
CA ASN A 29 14.80 -0.44 -11.13
C ASN A 29 14.07 -0.80 -9.84
N ALA A 30 14.65 -0.43 -8.69
CA ALA A 30 14.04 -0.65 -7.39
C ALA A 30 12.66 0.03 -7.29
N LEU A 31 12.56 1.30 -7.72
CA LEU A 31 11.31 2.04 -7.80
C LEU A 31 10.33 1.43 -8.81
N PHE A 32 10.79 1.05 -10.00
CA PHE A 32 9.93 0.42 -11.00
C PHE A 32 9.29 -0.86 -10.44
N LYS A 33 10.08 -1.73 -9.81
CA LYS A 33 9.59 -2.97 -9.22
C LYS A 33 8.59 -2.72 -8.09
N ALA A 34 8.84 -1.74 -7.24
CA ALA A 34 7.91 -1.36 -6.18
C ALA A 34 6.59 -0.77 -6.71
N ILE A 35 6.64 0.06 -7.75
CA ILE A 35 5.43 0.60 -8.40
C ILE A 35 4.61 -0.52 -9.03
N ILE A 36 5.25 -1.42 -9.77
CA ILE A 36 4.57 -2.57 -10.37
C ILE A 36 3.95 -3.44 -9.27
N HIS A 37 4.70 -3.75 -8.22
CA HIS A 37 4.18 -4.48 -7.07
C HIS A 37 2.96 -3.78 -6.46
N TYR A 38 3.02 -2.47 -6.24
CA TYR A 38 1.89 -1.70 -5.73
C TYR A 38 0.68 -1.78 -6.67
N LEU A 39 0.86 -1.64 -7.98
CA LEU A 39 -0.25 -1.70 -8.95
C LEU A 39 -0.86 -3.11 -9.07
N GLU A 40 -0.07 -4.16 -8.89
CA GLU A 40 -0.50 -5.55 -9.00
C GLU A 40 -0.98 -6.13 -7.67
N CYS A 41 -0.64 -5.49 -6.55
CA CYS A 41 -1.00 -5.96 -5.23
C CYS A 41 -2.53 -5.89 -5.05
N PRO A 42 -3.23 -7.02 -4.81
CA PRO A 42 -4.67 -7.03 -4.55
C PRO A 42 -5.07 -6.23 -3.30
N GLU A 43 -4.07 -5.91 -2.48
CA GLU A 43 -4.19 -5.21 -1.23
C GLU A 43 -3.80 -3.72 -1.30
N ALA A 44 -3.26 -3.25 -2.44
CA ALA A 44 -2.91 -1.85 -2.60
C ALA A 44 -4.16 -0.97 -2.73
N GLY A 45 -4.20 0.11 -1.97
CA GLY A 45 -5.38 0.97 -1.85
C GLY A 45 -6.52 0.36 -1.02
N SER A 46 -6.30 -0.76 -0.35
CA SER A 46 -7.34 -1.48 0.38
C SER A 46 -7.13 -1.55 1.90
N GLU A 47 -6.63 -0.49 2.54
CA GLU A 47 -6.92 -0.29 3.97
C GLU A 47 -8.45 -0.36 4.19
N GLU A 48 -9.19 0.33 3.32
CA GLU A 48 -10.65 0.28 3.24
C GLU A 48 -11.18 -1.11 2.82
N GLY A 49 -10.56 -1.74 1.82
CA GLY A 49 -11.01 -3.03 1.30
C GLY A 49 -10.70 -4.23 2.21
N LYS A 50 -9.62 -4.19 3.00
CA LYS A 50 -9.29 -5.18 4.04
C LYS A 50 -10.24 -5.07 5.22
N ILE A 51 -10.57 -3.85 5.65
CA ILE A 51 -11.59 -3.59 6.67
C ILE A 51 -12.97 -4.03 6.16
N MET A 52 -13.37 -3.68 4.94
CA MET A 52 -14.63 -4.15 4.36
C MET A 52 -14.68 -5.67 4.13
N ALA A 53 -13.56 -6.30 3.77
CA ALA A 53 -13.47 -7.75 3.61
C ALA A 53 -13.54 -8.48 4.96
N SER A 54 -12.92 -7.94 6.02
CA SER A 54 -13.07 -8.47 7.38
C SER A 54 -14.49 -8.29 7.91
N MET A 55 -15.15 -7.15 7.62
CA MET A 55 -16.57 -6.92 7.91
C MET A 55 -17.50 -7.94 7.21
N LYS A 56 -17.26 -8.24 5.93
CA LYS A 56 -18.07 -9.21 5.15
C LYS A 56 -17.92 -10.66 5.63
N ARG A 57 -16.79 -11.03 6.26
CA ARG A 57 -16.55 -12.37 6.80
C ARG A 57 -17.40 -12.66 8.05
N HIS A 58 -17.76 -11.64 8.81
CA HIS A 58 -18.71 -11.78 9.93
C HIS A 58 -20.15 -11.68 9.42
N LYS A 59 -20.73 -12.82 9.02
CA LYS A 59 -22.13 -12.94 8.57
C LYS A 59 -23.18 -12.86 9.70
N GLY A 60 -22.88 -12.18 10.81
CA GLY A 60 -23.77 -12.00 11.97
C GLY A 60 -24.09 -10.54 12.25
N ARG A 61 -25.03 -10.28 13.19
CA ARG A 61 -25.36 -8.91 13.60
C ARG A 61 -24.16 -8.32 14.35
N PHE A 62 -23.47 -7.39 13.71
CA PHE A 62 -22.29 -6.76 14.27
C PHE A 62 -22.66 -5.90 15.49
N PRO A 63 -21.91 -5.95 16.61
CA PRO A 63 -22.20 -5.12 17.77
C PRO A 63 -22.00 -3.63 17.46
N ILE A 64 -23.03 -2.82 17.70
CA ILE A 64 -23.11 -1.38 17.32
C ILE A 64 -21.94 -0.55 17.88
N TYR A 65 -21.43 -0.91 19.07
CA TYR A 65 -20.35 -0.17 19.73
C TYR A 65 -19.00 -0.33 19.02
N LEU A 66 -18.76 -1.42 18.30
CA LEU A 66 -17.53 -1.64 17.54
C LEU A 66 -17.50 -0.81 16.25
N GLU A 67 -18.67 -0.43 15.72
CA GLU A 67 -18.76 0.36 14.50
C GLU A 67 -18.14 1.76 14.66
N LYS A 68 -18.25 2.36 15.85
CA LYS A 68 -17.64 3.67 16.15
C LYS A 68 -16.12 3.59 16.22
N ILE A 69 -15.60 2.60 16.93
CA ILE A 69 -14.16 2.36 17.08
C ILE A 69 -13.51 2.12 15.71
N MET A 70 -14.21 1.39 14.83
CA MET A 70 -13.72 1.12 13.48
C MET A 70 -13.76 2.34 12.55
N LYS A 71 -14.78 3.20 12.66
CA LYS A 71 -14.87 4.46 11.89
C LYS A 71 -13.77 5.45 12.27
N GLU A 72 -13.33 5.43 13.52
CA GLU A 72 -12.22 6.27 14.02
C GLU A 72 -10.85 5.75 13.58
N ALA A 73 -10.68 4.43 13.42
CA ALA A 73 -9.42 3.83 12.97
C ALA A 73 -9.13 4.01 11.46
N VAL A 74 -10.13 4.43 10.66
CA VAL A 74 -10.02 4.64 9.20
C VAL A 74 -9.64 6.09 8.85
N ARG A 75 -9.52 6.98 9.85
CA ARG A 75 -9.31 8.42 9.66
C ARG A 75 -7.88 8.83 9.97
#